data_AF-A0A842WQ55-F1
#
_entry.id   AF-A0A842WQ55-F1
#
_cell.length_a   1.000
_cell.length_b   1.000
_cell.length_c   1.000
_cell.angle_alpha   90.00
_cell.angle_beta   90.00
_cell.angle_gamma   90.00
#
_symmetry.space_group_name_H-M   'P 1'
#
loop_
_entity.id
_entity.type
_entity.pdbx_description
1 polymer ?
#
loop_
_entity_poly.entity_id
_entity_poly.type
_entity_poly.pdbx_seq_one_letter_code
_entity_poly.pdbx_strand_id
1 'polypeptide(L)'
;MPRGRRIVINKKIDDDKVDSFRSLDMEELKGEREELEGQLSSSIENVMDSAKEMSSRKKLSDDALKKAGLYSIQEAYEFLRSKGLDISFRAFGGRIERRSIPSVKIGKKRYLPVQSLEDMLGISDNFYTVRKAYEVYKKHNKNINYRAFIGRVEKNSIPSLKIGTKRLIPKDAIDSLSHVAKKYYSVSEALKELHKRDVSIKRNAFERRLDRNRIPHVKISGRRFIPRDVVSELIDKELALRKGSY
;
A
#
# COMPACT_ATOMS: atom_id res chain seq x y z
N MET A 1 33.26 17.08 -37.49
CA MET A 1 31.79 16.97 -37.34
C MET A 1 31.35 17.79 -36.14
N PRO A 2 30.44 18.77 -36.29
CA PRO A 2 29.93 19.52 -35.15
C PRO A 2 29.20 18.55 -34.21
N ARG A 3 29.57 18.56 -32.93
CA ARG A 3 28.91 17.75 -31.89
C ARG A 3 27.42 18.15 -31.89
N GLY A 4 26.53 17.21 -32.18
CA GLY A 4 25.09 17.46 -32.25
C GLY A 4 24.59 18.27 -31.05
N ARG A 5 23.72 19.26 -31.31
CA ARG A 5 23.18 20.18 -30.30
C ARG A 5 22.65 19.38 -29.10
N ARG A 6 23.08 19.77 -27.89
CA ARG A 6 22.76 19.06 -26.65
C ARG A 6 21.39 19.49 -26.15
N ILE A 7 20.43 18.56 -26.09
CA ILE A 7 19.15 18.79 -25.43
C ILE A 7 19.32 18.61 -23.92
N VAL A 8 18.90 19.62 -23.16
CA VAL A 8 18.77 19.59 -21.70
C VAL A 8 17.39 20.12 -21.34
N ILE A 9 16.73 19.45 -20.40
CA ILE A 9 15.44 19.87 -19.84
C ILE A 9 15.69 20.36 -18.42
N ASN A 10 15.48 21.65 -18.20
CA ASN A 10 15.72 22.30 -16.91
C ASN A 10 14.42 22.37 -16.11
N LYS A 11 13.85 21.20 -15.79
CA LYS A 11 12.63 21.12 -14.97
C LYS A 11 12.95 20.44 -13.64
N LYS A 12 12.66 21.12 -12.53
CA LYS A 12 12.66 20.48 -11.22
C LYS A 12 11.42 19.61 -11.09
N ILE A 13 11.60 18.40 -10.56
CA ILE A 13 10.50 17.51 -10.24
C ILE A 13 10.24 17.70 -8.76
N ASP A 14 9.08 18.28 -8.46
CA ASP A 14 8.59 18.49 -7.10
C ASP A 14 7.23 17.78 -7.02
N ASP A 15 7.17 16.66 -6.30
CA ASP A 15 5.98 15.82 -6.23
C ASP A 15 5.90 15.12 -4.87
N ASP A 16 5.12 15.71 -3.97
CA ASP A 16 4.92 15.25 -2.59
C ASP A 16 4.56 13.76 -2.50
N LYS A 17 3.83 13.22 -3.49
CA LYS A 17 3.46 11.79 -3.49
C LYS A 17 4.61 10.87 -3.85
N VAL A 18 5.56 11.34 -4.64
CA VAL A 18 6.78 10.57 -4.93
C VAL A 18 7.70 10.60 -3.73
N ASP A 19 7.79 11.74 -3.05
CA ASP A 19 8.64 11.90 -1.89
C ASP A 19 8.08 11.16 -0.67
N SER A 20 6.76 11.18 -0.45
CA SER A 20 6.11 10.35 0.58
C SER A 20 6.36 8.85 0.37
N PHE A 21 6.36 8.38 -0.88
CA PHE A 21 6.69 6.98 -1.16
C PHE A 21 8.13 6.63 -0.83
N ARG A 22 9.06 7.58 -0.99
CA ARG A 22 10.49 7.38 -0.70
C ARG A 22 10.79 7.46 0.79
N SER A 23 10.06 8.27 1.53
CA SER A 23 10.18 8.42 2.97
C SER A 23 9.47 7.33 3.75
N LEU A 24 8.72 6.43 3.10
CA LEU A 24 8.12 5.28 3.76
C LEU A 24 9.21 4.35 4.31
N ASP A 25 9.46 4.45 5.62
CA ASP A 25 10.31 3.54 6.34
C ASP A 25 9.50 2.32 6.81
N MET A 26 9.84 1.16 6.25
CA MET A 26 9.20 -0.09 6.59
C MET A 26 9.68 -0.67 7.92
N GLU A 27 10.86 -0.28 8.39
CA GLU A 27 11.38 -0.69 9.69
C GLU A 27 10.67 0.04 10.82
N GLU A 28 10.46 1.34 10.66
CA GLU A 28 9.67 2.16 11.59
C GLU A 28 8.22 1.65 11.70
N LEU A 29 7.52 1.49 10.57
CA LEU A 29 6.15 0.94 10.56
C LEU A 29 6.05 -0.46 11.16
N LYS A 30 7.13 -1.25 11.06
CA LYS A 30 7.19 -2.58 11.67
C LYS A 30 7.40 -2.47 13.18
N GLY A 31 8.27 -1.58 13.65
CA GLY A 31 8.51 -1.31 15.06
C GLY A 31 7.26 -0.81 15.77
N GLU A 32 6.62 0.23 15.22
CA GLU A 32 5.34 0.75 15.74
C GLU A 32 4.28 -0.36 15.84
N ARG A 33 4.25 -1.25 14.84
CA ARG A 33 3.30 -2.37 14.84
C ARG A 33 3.60 -3.40 15.92
N GLU A 34 4.86 -3.76 16.11
CA GLU A 34 5.28 -4.73 17.14
C GLU A 34 4.97 -4.20 18.55
N GLU A 35 5.18 -2.90 18.80
CA GLU A 35 4.82 -2.25 20.06
C GLU A 35 3.30 -2.28 20.30
N LEU A 36 2.51 -1.90 19.29
CA LEU A 36 1.05 -1.96 19.36
C LEU A 36 0.55 -3.40 19.60
N GLU A 37 1.15 -4.40 18.96
CA GLU A 37 0.78 -5.80 19.18
C GLU A 37 1.09 -6.27 20.60
N GLY A 38 2.21 -5.85 21.18
CA GLY A 38 2.53 -6.12 22.59
C GLY A 38 1.54 -5.48 23.56
N GLN A 39 1.17 -4.22 23.33
CA GLN A 39 0.17 -3.51 24.12
C GLN A 39 -1.22 -4.14 23.99
N LEU A 40 -1.61 -4.52 22.76
CA LEU A 40 -2.89 -5.17 22.51
C LEU A 40 -2.96 -6.55 23.16
N SER A 41 -1.90 -7.36 23.07
CA SER A 41 -1.87 -8.70 23.68
C SER A 41 -2.07 -8.62 25.19
N SER A 42 -1.34 -7.74 25.87
CA SER A 42 -1.46 -7.53 27.32
C SER A 42 -2.83 -6.97 27.72
N SER A 43 -3.35 -5.99 26.98
CA SER A 43 -4.69 -5.44 27.23
C SER A 43 -5.79 -6.51 27.03
N ILE A 44 -5.66 -7.33 26.00
CA ILE A 44 -6.62 -8.40 25.71
C ILE A 44 -6.58 -9.43 26.83
N GLU A 45 -5.40 -9.91 27.23
CA GLU A 45 -5.25 -10.87 28.33
C GLU A 45 -5.90 -10.36 29.63
N ASN A 46 -5.67 -9.10 30.00
CA ASN A 46 -6.29 -8.50 31.18
C ASN A 46 -7.82 -8.49 31.12
N VAL A 47 -8.41 -8.15 29.96
CA VAL A 47 -9.87 -8.19 29.74
C VAL A 47 -10.39 -9.63 29.80
N MET A 48 -9.66 -10.57 29.20
CA MET A 48 -10.02 -11.98 29.18
C MET A 48 -10.02 -12.59 30.58
N ASP A 49 -9.01 -12.27 31.40
CA ASP A 49 -8.87 -12.80 32.75
C ASP A 49 -9.86 -12.16 33.73
N SER A 50 -10.09 -10.85 33.61
CA SER A 50 -11.18 -10.17 34.35
C SER A 50 -12.54 -10.82 34.08
N ALA A 51 -12.80 -11.22 32.83
CA ALA A 51 -14.05 -11.87 32.47
C ALA A 51 -14.15 -13.31 32.98
N LYS A 52 -13.05 -14.06 33.03
CA LYS A 52 -13.01 -15.39 33.67
C LYS A 52 -13.27 -15.27 35.18
N GLU A 53 -12.73 -14.25 35.83
CA GLU A 53 -12.95 -13.98 37.26
C GLU A 53 -14.40 -13.57 37.56
N MET A 54 -15.00 -12.72 36.72
CA MET A 54 -16.45 -12.41 36.82
C MET A 54 -17.31 -13.68 36.63
N SER A 55 -16.88 -14.58 35.74
CA SER A 55 -17.54 -15.86 35.54
C SER A 55 -17.45 -16.79 36.75
N SER A 56 -16.29 -16.88 37.40
CA SER A 56 -16.13 -17.74 38.58
C SER A 56 -16.95 -17.23 39.77
N ARG A 57 -17.12 -15.90 39.89
CA ARG A 57 -17.92 -15.23 40.92
C ARG A 57 -19.44 -15.24 40.67
N LYS A 58 -19.92 -15.92 39.62
CA LYS A 58 -21.35 -15.96 39.21
C LYS A 58 -22.00 -14.58 38.98
N LYS A 59 -21.22 -13.50 38.80
CA LYS A 59 -21.71 -12.15 38.47
C LYS A 59 -21.68 -11.97 36.95
N LEU A 60 -22.49 -12.74 36.24
CA LEU A 60 -22.52 -12.78 34.78
C LEU A 60 -23.83 -12.22 34.24
N SER A 61 -23.85 -10.93 33.91
CA SER A 61 -24.83 -10.38 32.98
C SER A 61 -24.14 -9.98 31.67
N ASP A 62 -24.86 -10.09 30.55
CA ASP A 62 -24.34 -9.66 29.24
C ASP A 62 -23.94 -8.15 29.29
N ASP A 63 -24.65 -7.33 30.08
CA ASP A 63 -24.30 -5.92 30.31
C ASP A 63 -22.98 -5.72 31.05
N ALA A 64 -22.69 -6.56 32.06
CA ALA A 64 -21.43 -6.50 32.79
C ALA A 64 -20.24 -6.85 31.88
N LEU A 65 -20.41 -7.86 31.01
CA LEU A 65 -19.41 -8.23 30.01
C LEU A 65 -19.20 -7.12 28.99
N LYS A 66 -20.28 -6.48 28.53
CA LYS A 66 -20.20 -5.35 27.62
C LYS A 66 -19.44 -4.17 28.23
N LYS A 67 -19.71 -3.85 29.51
CA LYS A 67 -18.95 -2.82 30.26
C LYS A 67 -17.48 -3.19 30.45
N ALA A 68 -17.18 -4.49 30.53
CA ALA A 68 -15.81 -5.00 30.57
C ALA A 68 -15.11 -4.98 29.19
N GLY A 69 -15.78 -4.49 28.13
CA GLY A 69 -15.22 -4.44 26.79
C GLY A 69 -15.28 -5.76 26.03
N LEU A 70 -16.25 -6.62 26.34
CA LEU A 70 -16.48 -7.89 25.65
C LEU A 70 -17.79 -7.87 24.89
N TYR A 71 -17.73 -8.10 23.58
CA TYR A 71 -18.90 -8.19 22.71
C TYR A 71 -19.22 -9.63 22.37
N SER A 72 -20.51 -9.94 22.28
CA SER A 72 -20.95 -11.19 21.65
C SER A 72 -20.54 -11.22 20.18
N ILE A 73 -20.54 -12.41 19.55
CA ILE A 73 -20.20 -12.55 18.12
C ILE A 73 -21.08 -11.65 17.24
N GLN A 74 -22.37 -11.56 17.55
CA GLN A 74 -23.33 -10.76 16.78
C GLN A 74 -23.02 -9.26 16.92
N GLU A 75 -22.85 -8.77 18.15
CA GLU A 75 -22.52 -7.36 18.41
C GLU A 75 -21.16 -6.98 17.82
N ALA A 76 -20.16 -7.86 17.91
CA ALA A 76 -18.84 -7.65 17.33
C ALA A 76 -18.92 -7.53 15.79
N TYR A 77 -19.74 -8.37 15.15
CA TYR A 77 -19.98 -8.28 13.72
C TYR A 77 -20.69 -6.98 13.32
N GLU A 78 -21.75 -6.61 14.05
CA GLU A 78 -22.50 -5.38 13.80
C GLU A 78 -21.64 -4.13 14.01
N PHE A 79 -20.79 -4.14 15.05
CA PHE A 79 -19.80 -3.10 15.28
C PHE A 79 -18.88 -2.92 14.06
N LEU A 80 -18.25 -4.00 13.60
CA LEU A 80 -17.36 -3.94 12.43
C LEU A 80 -18.10 -3.51 11.15
N ARG A 81 -19.31 -4.01 10.92
CA ARG A 81 -20.14 -3.66 9.76
C ARG A 81 -20.55 -2.19 9.78
N SER A 82 -20.95 -1.67 10.95
CA SER A 82 -21.34 -0.25 11.11
C SER A 82 -20.18 0.71 10.83
N LYS A 83 -18.95 0.25 11.05
CA LYS A 83 -17.71 0.98 10.76
C LYS A 83 -17.19 0.77 9.34
N GLY A 84 -17.94 0.07 8.48
CA GLY A 84 -17.63 -0.08 7.06
C GLY A 84 -16.67 -1.23 6.73
N LEU A 85 -16.39 -2.15 7.67
CA LEU A 85 -15.61 -3.34 7.36
C LEU A 85 -16.46 -4.34 6.55
N ASP A 86 -16.14 -4.48 5.27
CA ASP A 86 -16.80 -5.43 4.38
C ASP A 86 -16.29 -6.87 4.61
N ILE A 87 -16.92 -7.55 5.57
CA ILE A 87 -16.72 -8.98 5.85
C ILE A 87 -18.09 -9.65 5.99
N SER A 88 -18.26 -10.83 5.41
CA SER A 88 -19.48 -11.61 5.62
C SER A 88 -19.49 -12.25 7.01
N PHE A 89 -20.67 -12.40 7.61
CA PHE A 89 -20.82 -13.04 8.93
C PHE A 89 -20.17 -14.43 8.98
N ARG A 90 -20.32 -15.22 7.91
CA ARG A 90 -19.68 -16.53 7.77
C ARG A 90 -18.15 -16.45 7.80
N ALA A 91 -17.56 -15.49 7.07
CA ALA A 91 -16.12 -15.31 7.05
C ALA A 91 -15.59 -14.80 8.40
N PHE A 92 -16.37 -13.96 9.10
CA PHE A 92 -16.08 -13.49 10.44
C PHE A 92 -16.10 -14.63 11.47
N GLY A 93 -17.18 -15.43 11.51
CA GLY A 93 -17.28 -16.61 12.38
C GLY A 93 -16.13 -17.61 12.16
N GLY A 94 -15.81 -17.91 10.90
CA GLY A 94 -14.70 -18.79 10.57
C GLY A 94 -13.33 -18.27 11.03
N ARG A 95 -13.14 -16.94 11.14
CA ARG A 95 -11.90 -16.35 11.69
C ARG A 95 -11.79 -16.52 13.20
N ILE A 96 -12.91 -16.46 13.91
CA ILE A 96 -12.99 -16.69 15.36
C ILE A 96 -12.68 -18.17 15.65
N GLU A 97 -13.30 -19.08 14.90
CA GLU A 97 -13.08 -20.53 15.05
C GLU A 97 -11.62 -20.92 14.80
N ARG A 98 -10.98 -20.33 13.79
CA ARG A 98 -9.56 -20.52 13.47
C ARG A 98 -8.61 -19.77 14.41
N ARG A 99 -9.13 -19.09 15.44
CA ARG A 99 -8.35 -18.29 16.41
C ARG A 99 -7.50 -17.18 15.80
N SER A 100 -7.87 -16.72 14.60
CA SER A 100 -7.25 -15.53 14.00
C SER A 100 -7.77 -14.23 14.60
N ILE A 101 -8.88 -14.29 15.34
CA ILE A 101 -9.40 -13.21 16.17
C ILE A 101 -9.46 -13.74 17.61
N PRO A 102 -8.81 -13.06 18.58
CA PRO A 102 -8.86 -13.45 19.99
C PRO A 102 -10.31 -13.51 20.49
N SER A 103 -10.66 -14.57 21.21
CA SER A 103 -11.99 -14.71 21.82
C SER A 103 -11.91 -15.52 23.12
N VAL A 104 -12.80 -15.22 24.05
CA VAL A 104 -12.98 -15.98 25.30
C VAL A 104 -14.28 -16.75 25.23
N LYS A 105 -14.24 -18.02 25.64
CA LYS A 105 -15.46 -18.80 25.85
C LYS A 105 -15.92 -18.62 27.29
N ILE A 106 -17.12 -18.08 27.49
CA ILE A 106 -17.74 -17.90 28.80
C ILE A 106 -19.05 -18.68 28.80
N GLY A 107 -19.13 -19.72 29.62
CA GLY A 107 -20.21 -20.71 29.56
C GLY A 107 -20.32 -21.36 28.17
N LYS A 108 -21.48 -21.20 27.52
CA LYS A 108 -21.75 -21.74 26.17
C LYS A 108 -21.48 -20.74 25.04
N LYS A 109 -21.27 -19.46 25.35
CA LYS A 109 -21.09 -18.38 24.36
C LYS A 109 -19.62 -17.97 24.24
N ARG A 110 -19.27 -17.33 23.11
CA ARG A 110 -17.95 -16.71 22.91
C ARG A 110 -18.11 -15.20 22.84
N TYR A 111 -17.14 -14.51 23.43
CA TYR A 111 -17.06 -13.07 23.45
C TYR A 111 -15.71 -12.60 22.93
N LEU A 112 -15.69 -11.43 22.33
CA LEU A 112 -14.53 -10.82 21.69
C LEU A 112 -14.20 -9.50 22.40
N PRO A 113 -12.93 -9.25 22.73
CA PRO A 113 -12.49 -7.95 23.22
C PRO A 113 -12.70 -6.86 22.16
N VAL A 114 -13.24 -5.70 22.55
CA VAL A 114 -13.44 -4.56 21.65
C VAL A 114 -12.11 -4.11 21.02
N GLN A 115 -11.02 -4.14 21.78
CA GLN A 115 -9.68 -3.78 21.31
C GLN A 115 -9.24 -4.62 20.10
N SER A 116 -9.64 -5.90 20.05
CA SER A 116 -9.35 -6.76 18.90
C SER A 116 -10.10 -6.33 17.63
N LEU A 117 -11.30 -5.76 17.80
CA LEU A 117 -12.12 -5.26 16.71
C LEU A 117 -11.60 -3.92 16.20
N GLU A 118 -11.18 -3.04 17.10
CA GLU A 118 -10.57 -1.75 16.78
C GLU A 118 -9.24 -1.93 16.03
N ASP A 119 -8.41 -2.88 16.44
CA ASP A 119 -7.20 -3.24 15.72
C ASP A 119 -7.49 -3.68 14.28
N MET A 120 -8.51 -4.53 14.09
CA MET A 120 -8.93 -4.95 12.75
C MET A 120 -9.38 -3.78 11.88
N LEU A 121 -10.05 -2.78 12.46
CA LEU A 121 -10.45 -1.56 11.75
C LEU A 121 -9.23 -0.74 11.36
N GLY A 122 -8.31 -0.47 12.31
CA GLY A 122 -7.07 0.27 12.05
C GLY A 122 -6.22 -0.39 10.95
N ILE A 123 -6.10 -1.72 10.96
CA ILE A 123 -5.43 -2.45 9.88
C ILE A 123 -6.15 -2.24 8.54
N SER A 124 -7.48 -2.29 8.52
CA SER A 124 -8.26 -2.11 7.30
C SER A 124 -8.24 -0.68 6.76
N ASP A 125 -8.02 0.30 7.64
CA ASP A 125 -7.94 1.72 7.33
C ASP A 125 -6.57 2.12 6.80
N ASN A 126 -5.49 1.53 7.31
CA ASN A 126 -4.14 1.88 6.91
C ASN A 126 -3.56 0.96 5.82
N PHE A 127 -4.09 -0.25 5.68
CA PHE A 127 -3.53 -1.24 4.77
C PHE A 127 -4.55 -1.84 3.80
N TYR A 128 -4.03 -2.28 2.66
CA TYR A 128 -4.72 -3.14 1.72
C TYR A 128 -4.20 -4.58 1.80
N THR A 129 -5.10 -5.52 1.52
CA THR A 129 -4.66 -6.87 1.12
C THR A 129 -3.96 -6.80 -0.24
N VAL A 130 -3.05 -7.74 -0.51
CA VAL A 130 -2.32 -7.81 -1.81
C VAL A 130 -3.27 -7.77 -3.00
N ARG A 131 -4.42 -8.45 -2.91
CA ARG A 131 -5.44 -8.47 -3.96
C ARG A 131 -6.09 -7.10 -4.15
N LYS A 132 -6.54 -6.45 -3.07
CA LYS A 132 -7.19 -5.13 -3.14
C LYS A 132 -6.21 -4.06 -3.62
N ALA A 133 -4.97 -4.10 -3.13
CA ALA A 133 -3.88 -3.23 -3.59
C ALA A 133 -3.63 -3.36 -5.09
N TYR A 134 -3.60 -4.59 -5.61
CA TYR A 134 -3.49 -4.83 -7.05
C TYR A 134 -4.67 -4.27 -7.83
N GLU A 135 -5.91 -4.49 -7.37
CA GLU A 135 -7.11 -4.00 -8.05
C GLU A 135 -7.12 -2.46 -8.14
N VAL A 136 -6.70 -1.77 -7.08
CA VAL A 136 -6.54 -0.30 -7.08
C VAL A 136 -5.45 0.12 -8.07
N TYR A 137 -4.27 -0.48 -7.98
CA TYR A 137 -3.13 -0.12 -8.83
C TYR A 137 -3.38 -0.40 -10.32
N LYS A 138 -4.04 -1.52 -10.65
CA LYS A 138 -4.35 -1.94 -12.03
C LYS A 138 -5.23 -0.94 -12.77
N LYS A 139 -6.10 -0.19 -12.08
CA LYS A 139 -6.93 0.86 -12.68
C LYS A 139 -6.10 1.91 -13.43
N HIS A 140 -4.86 2.14 -12.96
CA HIS A 140 -3.97 3.14 -13.51
C HIS A 140 -2.78 2.54 -14.25
N ASN A 141 -2.35 1.32 -13.90
CA ASN A 141 -1.36 0.55 -14.62
C ASN A 141 -1.99 -0.66 -15.32
N LYS A 142 -2.66 -0.45 -16.45
CA LYS A 142 -3.44 -1.50 -17.15
C LYS A 142 -2.61 -2.71 -17.60
N ASN A 143 -1.30 -2.54 -17.79
CA ASN A 143 -0.42 -3.57 -18.35
C ASN A 143 0.16 -4.52 -17.29
N ILE A 144 -0.05 -4.26 -16.00
CA ILE A 144 0.48 -5.13 -14.95
C ILE A 144 -0.43 -6.35 -14.74
N ASN A 145 0.17 -7.54 -14.78
CA ASN A 145 -0.51 -8.77 -14.37
C ASN A 145 -0.38 -8.99 -12.85
N TYR A 146 -1.30 -9.77 -12.29
CA TYR A 146 -1.31 -10.03 -10.84
C TYR A 146 -0.03 -10.72 -10.37
N ARG A 147 0.51 -11.66 -11.16
CA ARG A 147 1.75 -12.36 -10.81
C ARG A 147 2.97 -11.43 -10.75
N ALA A 148 3.14 -10.48 -11.68
CA ALA A 148 4.22 -9.51 -11.59
C ALA A 148 4.00 -8.52 -10.45
N PHE A 149 2.75 -8.18 -10.10
CA PHE A 149 2.47 -7.38 -8.92
C PHE A 149 2.94 -8.10 -7.65
N ILE A 150 2.57 -9.37 -7.47
CA ILE A 150 3.08 -10.21 -6.37
C ILE A 150 4.60 -10.26 -6.38
N GLY A 151 5.23 -10.51 -7.53
CA GLY A 151 6.68 -10.55 -7.64
C GLY A 151 7.37 -9.23 -7.27
N ARG A 152 6.69 -8.07 -7.41
CA ARG A 152 7.22 -6.78 -6.94
C ARG A 152 7.12 -6.64 -5.42
N VAL A 153 6.06 -7.18 -4.82
CA VAL A 153 5.91 -7.25 -3.36
C VAL A 153 6.96 -8.18 -2.76
N GLU A 154 7.17 -9.36 -3.35
CA GLU A 154 8.20 -10.33 -2.91
C GLU A 154 9.63 -9.77 -3.01
N LYS A 155 9.91 -8.95 -4.03
CA LYS A 155 11.21 -8.28 -4.22
C LYS A 155 11.35 -6.96 -3.46
N ASN A 156 10.45 -6.67 -2.52
CA ASN A 156 10.40 -5.42 -1.75
C ASN A 156 10.40 -4.13 -2.60
N SER A 157 9.99 -4.23 -3.87
CA SER A 157 9.82 -3.06 -4.73
C SER A 157 8.51 -2.33 -4.45
N ILE A 158 7.54 -3.04 -3.89
CA ILE A 158 6.34 -2.47 -3.30
C ILE A 158 6.46 -2.76 -1.79
N PRO A 159 6.46 -1.72 -0.94
CA PRO A 159 6.56 -1.90 0.51
C PRO A 159 5.39 -2.75 1.02
N SER A 160 5.68 -3.66 1.95
CA SER A 160 4.66 -4.54 2.52
C SER A 160 5.06 -5.00 3.91
N LEU A 161 4.08 -5.12 4.80
CA LEU A 161 4.26 -5.60 6.17
C LEU A 161 3.54 -6.94 6.33
N LYS A 162 4.13 -7.86 7.10
CA LYS A 162 3.46 -9.10 7.48
C LYS A 162 2.83 -8.89 8.86
N ILE A 163 1.49 -8.84 8.91
CA ILE A 163 0.72 -8.72 10.15
C ILE A 163 0.00 -10.06 10.37
N GLY A 164 0.36 -10.74 11.45
CA GLY A 164 -0.04 -12.13 11.70
C GLY A 164 0.32 -13.05 10.53
N THR A 165 -0.68 -13.68 9.92
CA THR A 165 -0.49 -14.61 8.79
C THR A 165 -0.55 -13.94 7.42
N LYS A 166 -0.89 -12.65 7.34
CA LYS A 166 -1.16 -11.97 6.07
C LYS A 166 -0.11 -10.94 5.76
N ARG A 167 0.27 -10.88 4.48
CA ARG A 167 1.04 -9.76 3.95
C ARG A 167 0.07 -8.66 3.52
N LEU A 168 0.30 -7.46 4.02
CA LEU A 168 -0.50 -6.28 3.81
C LEU A 168 0.38 -5.17 3.23
N ILE A 169 -0.24 -4.25 2.50
CA ILE A 169 0.45 -3.18 1.79
C ILE A 169 -0.12 -1.85 2.29
N PRO A 170 0.71 -0.90 2.76
CA PRO A 170 0.23 0.42 3.15
C PRO A 170 -0.59 1.09 2.04
N LYS A 171 -1.72 1.72 2.37
CA LYS A 171 -2.55 2.40 1.36
C LYS A 171 -1.78 3.53 0.69
N ASP A 172 -1.05 4.32 1.46
CA ASP A 172 -0.24 5.44 0.96
C ASP A 172 0.79 5.01 -0.09
N ALA A 173 1.37 3.82 0.08
CA ALA A 173 2.28 3.25 -0.90
C ALA A 173 1.56 2.99 -2.24
N ILE A 174 0.36 2.45 -2.20
CA ILE A 174 -0.45 2.15 -3.40
C ILE A 174 -0.97 3.41 -4.04
N ASP A 175 -1.36 4.42 -3.26
CA ASP A 175 -1.83 5.70 -3.77
C ASP A 175 -0.72 6.46 -4.48
N SER A 176 0.49 6.45 -3.90
CA SER A 176 1.68 7.03 -4.50
C SER A 176 2.10 6.29 -5.77
N LEU A 177 2.12 4.96 -5.77
CA LEU A 177 2.39 4.18 -6.98
C LEU A 177 1.34 4.40 -8.07
N SER A 178 0.07 4.52 -7.68
CA SER A 178 -1.03 4.82 -8.60
C SER A 178 -0.89 6.21 -9.21
N HIS A 179 -0.44 7.20 -8.42
CA HIS A 179 -0.11 8.53 -8.90
C HIS A 179 1.06 8.51 -9.90
N VAL A 180 2.13 7.79 -9.59
CA VAL A 180 3.26 7.59 -10.50
C VAL A 180 2.79 6.98 -11.83
N ALA A 181 1.94 5.95 -11.79
CA ALA A 181 1.38 5.33 -13.00
C ALA A 181 0.53 6.31 -13.84
N LYS A 182 -0.13 7.28 -13.20
CA LYS A 182 -0.91 8.32 -13.89
C LYS A 182 -0.03 9.39 -14.54
N LYS A 183 0.97 9.90 -13.81
CA LYS A 183 1.69 11.13 -14.18
C LYS A 183 3.07 10.91 -14.79
N TYR A 184 3.61 9.69 -14.72
CA TYR A 184 4.94 9.37 -15.19
C TYR A 184 4.91 8.28 -16.26
N TYR A 185 5.96 8.25 -17.06
CA TYR A 185 6.31 7.14 -17.92
C TYR A 185 7.48 6.37 -17.30
N SER A 186 7.44 5.04 -17.38
CA SER A 186 8.66 4.24 -17.27
C SER A 186 9.57 4.50 -18.48
N VAL A 187 10.87 4.22 -18.37
CA VAL A 187 11.84 4.36 -19.49
C VAL A 187 11.35 3.68 -20.77
N SER A 188 10.80 2.46 -20.65
CA SER A 188 10.28 1.72 -21.81
C SER A 188 9.04 2.38 -22.42
N GLU A 189 8.16 2.98 -21.60
CA GLU A 189 6.98 3.69 -22.10
C GLU A 189 7.36 5.03 -22.73
N ALA A 190 8.29 5.77 -22.14
CA ALA A 190 8.80 7.02 -22.70
C ALA A 190 9.44 6.82 -24.07
N LEU A 191 10.22 5.73 -24.25
CA LEU A 191 10.79 5.36 -25.55
C LEU A 191 9.71 5.03 -26.58
N LYS A 192 8.67 4.30 -26.19
CA LYS A 192 7.53 4.01 -27.09
C LYS A 192 6.81 5.29 -27.50
N GLU A 193 6.64 6.24 -26.58
CA GLU A 193 6.00 7.52 -26.88
C GLU A 193 6.86 8.39 -27.82
N LEU A 194 8.17 8.43 -27.60
CA LEU A 194 9.12 9.08 -28.52
C LEU A 194 9.05 8.47 -29.93
N HIS A 195 9.06 7.14 -30.04
CA HIS A 195 8.99 6.43 -31.33
C HIS A 195 7.66 6.67 -32.04
N LYS A 196 6.54 6.73 -31.31
CA LYS A 196 5.23 7.10 -31.87
C LYS A 196 5.17 8.50 -32.47
N ARG A 197 6.06 9.39 -32.04
CA ARG A 197 6.18 10.78 -32.54
C ARG A 197 7.36 10.93 -33.51
N ASP A 198 7.79 9.83 -34.13
CA ASP A 198 8.92 9.72 -35.05
C ASP A 198 10.30 10.07 -34.48
N VAL A 199 10.43 10.23 -33.15
CA VAL A 199 11.70 10.50 -32.49
C VAL A 199 12.43 9.18 -32.20
N SER A 200 13.18 8.69 -33.17
CA SER A 200 14.00 7.47 -33.04
C SER A 200 15.25 7.72 -32.18
N ILE A 201 15.22 7.25 -30.93
CA ILE A 201 16.36 7.23 -30.00
C ILE A 201 16.59 5.79 -29.51
N LYS A 202 17.84 5.32 -29.57
CA LYS A 202 18.23 4.02 -29.00
C LYS A 202 18.14 4.06 -27.48
N ARG A 203 17.71 2.96 -26.86
CA ARG A 203 17.58 2.83 -25.40
C ARG A 203 18.83 3.26 -24.64
N ASN A 204 20.01 2.74 -25.00
CA ASN A 204 21.27 3.08 -24.34
C ASN A 204 21.62 4.57 -24.45
N ALA A 205 21.26 5.22 -25.56
CA ALA A 205 21.46 6.66 -25.74
C ALA A 205 20.53 7.47 -24.83
N PHE A 206 19.28 7.01 -24.68
CA PHE A 206 18.30 7.62 -23.77
C PHE A 206 18.70 7.46 -22.30
N GLU A 207 19.10 6.25 -21.89
CA GLU A 207 19.56 5.98 -20.52
C GLU A 207 20.80 6.80 -20.17
N ARG A 208 21.77 6.97 -21.08
CA ARG A 208 22.92 7.88 -20.89
C ARG A 208 22.51 9.34 -20.69
N ARG A 209 21.40 9.79 -21.26
CA ARG A 209 20.89 11.16 -21.03
C ARG A 209 20.29 11.29 -19.64
N LEU A 210 19.63 10.24 -19.13
CA LEU A 210 19.18 10.16 -17.74
C LEU A 210 20.36 10.13 -16.77
N ASP A 211 21.38 9.30 -17.03
CA ASP A 211 22.58 9.20 -16.19
C ASP A 211 23.34 10.53 -16.08
N ARG A 212 23.33 11.31 -17.16
CA ARG A 212 23.95 12.63 -17.22
C ARG A 212 23.02 13.76 -16.77
N ASN A 213 21.89 13.44 -16.15
CA ASN A 213 20.88 14.39 -15.66
C ASN A 213 20.40 15.41 -16.70
N ARG A 214 20.39 15.04 -17.98
CA ARG A 214 19.88 15.89 -19.07
C ARG A 214 18.37 15.84 -19.21
N ILE A 215 17.79 14.73 -18.74
CA ILE A 215 16.35 14.50 -18.68
C ILE A 215 16.02 14.29 -17.19
N PRO A 216 15.24 15.19 -16.58
CA PRO A 216 14.76 15.03 -15.22
C PRO A 216 14.00 13.71 -15.05
N HIS A 217 14.31 12.99 -13.98
CA HIS A 217 13.66 11.73 -13.66
C HIS A 217 13.70 11.44 -12.16
N VAL A 218 12.81 10.57 -11.70
CA VAL A 218 12.79 10.08 -10.32
C VAL A 218 13.08 8.58 -10.30
N LYS A 219 13.94 8.16 -9.37
CA LYS A 219 14.16 6.74 -9.07
C LYS A 219 13.21 6.31 -7.96
N ILE A 220 12.43 5.25 -8.22
CA ILE A 220 11.46 4.65 -7.29
C ILE A 220 11.69 3.14 -7.34
N SER A 221 12.03 2.52 -6.21
CA SER A 221 12.25 1.08 -6.08
C SER A 221 13.20 0.50 -7.15
N GLY A 222 14.32 1.18 -7.39
CA GLY A 222 15.32 0.77 -8.38
C GLY A 222 14.99 1.11 -9.84
N ARG A 223 13.80 1.66 -10.13
CA ARG A 223 13.35 1.98 -11.50
C ARG A 223 13.27 3.49 -11.72
N ARG A 224 13.55 3.92 -12.95
CA ARG A 224 13.45 5.34 -13.35
C ARG A 224 12.08 5.63 -13.96
N PHE A 225 11.48 6.70 -13.48
CA PHE A 225 10.23 7.24 -13.96
C PHE A 225 10.44 8.69 -14.40
N ILE A 226 9.83 9.05 -15.51
CA ILE A 226 10.02 10.35 -16.17
C ILE A 226 8.65 11.01 -16.23
N PRO A 227 8.50 12.23 -15.69
CA PRO A 227 7.23 12.95 -15.78
C PRO A 227 6.75 13.06 -17.23
N ARG A 228 5.44 12.93 -17.46
CA ARG A 228 4.86 12.93 -18.82
C ARG A 228 5.14 14.24 -19.57
N ASP A 229 5.03 15.36 -18.88
CA ASP A 229 5.34 16.70 -19.34
C ASP A 229 6.82 16.84 -19.75
N VAL A 230 7.76 16.24 -19.00
CA VAL A 230 9.18 16.19 -19.37
C VAL A 230 9.38 15.40 -20.67
N VAL A 231 8.64 14.30 -20.87
CA VAL A 231 8.70 13.55 -22.14
C VAL A 231 8.11 14.36 -23.29
N SER A 232 7.01 15.09 -23.08
CA SER A 232 6.45 15.99 -24.08
C SER A 232 7.45 17.07 -24.49
N GLU A 233 8.07 17.77 -23.53
CA GLU A 233 9.09 18.79 -23.82
C GLU A 233 10.31 18.18 -24.56
N LEU A 234 10.69 16.96 -24.22
CA LEU A 234 11.77 16.24 -24.92
C LEU A 234 11.41 16.00 -26.39
N ILE A 235 10.17 15.57 -26.67
CA ILE A 235 9.68 15.33 -28.03
C ILE A 235 9.73 16.64 -28.82
N ASP A 236 9.20 17.73 -28.25
CA ASP A 236 9.15 19.03 -28.93
C ASP A 236 10.55 19.54 -29.30
N LYS A 237 11.51 19.44 -28.36
CA LYS A 237 12.91 19.82 -28.61
C LYS A 237 13.59 18.94 -29.66
N GLU A 238 13.33 17.63 -29.67
CA GLU A 238 13.87 16.71 -30.67
C GLU A 238 13.30 16.98 -32.07
N LEU A 239 12.01 17.25 -32.18
CA LEU A 239 11.36 17.61 -33.45
C LEU A 239 11.84 18.97 -33.97
N ALA A 240 12.00 19.96 -33.10
CA ALA A 240 12.52 21.28 -33.47
C ALA A 240 13.96 21.20 -34.01
N LEU A 241 14.81 20.36 -33.40
CA LEU A 241 16.17 20.15 -33.89
C LEU A 241 16.20 19.53 -35.28
N ARG A 242 15.27 18.63 -35.60
CA ARG A 242 15.17 18.07 -36.96
C ARG A 242 14.73 19.11 -37.98
N LYS A 243 13.74 19.95 -37.63
CA LYS A 243 13.25 21.01 -38.52
C LYS A 243 14.26 22.13 -38.75
N GLY A 244 15.06 22.48 -37.74
CA GLY A 244 16.10 23.51 -37.81
C GLY A 244 17.48 23.01 -38.27
N SER A 245 17.56 21.82 -38.87
CA SER A 245 18.77 21.25 -39.47
C SER A 245 18.71 21.26 -41.01
N TYR A 246 18.04 22.25 -41.60
CA TYR A 246 18.20 22.65 -43.00
C TYR A 246 19.12 23.87 -43.07
#